data_AF-A0Y1P7-F1
#
_entry.id   AF-A0Y1P7-F1
#
_cell.length_a   1.000
_cell.length_b   1.000
_cell.length_c   1.000
_cell.angle_alpha   90.00
_cell.angle_beta   90.00
_cell.angle_gamma   90.00
#
_symmetry.space_group_name_H-M   'P 1'
#
loop_
_entity.id
_entity.type
_entity.pdbx_description
1 polymer ?
#
loop_
_entity_poly.entity_id
_entity_poly.type
_entity_poly.pdbx_seq_one_letter_code
_entity_poly.pdbx_strand_id
1 'polypeptide(L)'
;MPSNTKAGQTWARFRVTDGTEASLITATGGVLGGEVEDYEITTYASAVYPGENDWVTLAYEDRWPFAGDYDFNDLVLNYRTTQLMEGSNVVGYKIDGQLIGIGATYHNGFAVRLKETVNNTTHTILRDEVDEDAISFIIDGQPQTASPLEAGRNEAILIFMQDTWTHVSKESGCSYFRTEDNCDENVKVTFSMSIPLKEPKAKSASPGTLLDPFIFATDGFYHGDFLVGKNARGWEVHIKNQAPTEAFDTSLYSVINADDASVQSNGLYFLNENGLPWAMEVGMQWLHPLEGVDITDAYGSFAEFAQSSGKQKPTWFNDYSISNVVVRGEQ
;
A
#
# COMPACT_ATOMS: atom_id res chain seq x y z
N MET A 1 -13.20 19.37 0.67
CA MET A 1 -13.47 20.47 -0.28
C MET A 1 -14.87 20.33 -0.85
N PRO A 2 -15.58 21.41 -1.16
CA PRO A 2 -16.84 21.35 -1.92
C PRO A 2 -16.67 20.57 -3.24
N SER A 3 -17.66 19.78 -3.63
CA SER A 3 -17.62 18.95 -4.85
C SER A 3 -17.54 19.73 -6.17
N ASN A 4 -17.72 21.04 -6.14
CA ASN A 4 -17.63 21.95 -7.29
C ASN A 4 -16.34 22.79 -7.29
N THR A 5 -15.36 22.46 -6.46
CA THR A 5 -14.06 23.15 -6.42
C THR A 5 -13.34 22.94 -7.75
N LYS A 6 -12.88 24.02 -8.38
CA LYS A 6 -12.08 23.96 -9.60
C LYS A 6 -10.60 23.95 -9.26
N ALA A 7 -9.81 23.20 -10.03
CA ALA A 7 -8.36 23.24 -9.93
C ALA A 7 -7.81 24.65 -10.18
N GLY A 8 -6.71 24.98 -9.50
CA GLY A 8 -6.03 26.27 -9.52
C GLY A 8 -5.92 26.92 -8.14
N GLN A 9 -5.40 28.15 -8.13
CA GLN A 9 -5.33 28.98 -6.93
C GLN A 9 -6.72 29.34 -6.42
N THR A 10 -6.91 29.17 -5.13
CA THR A 10 -8.11 29.58 -4.40
C THR A 10 -7.72 29.96 -2.97
N TRP A 11 -8.70 30.31 -2.15
CA TRP A 11 -8.48 30.71 -0.77
C TRP A 11 -9.16 29.72 0.17
N ALA A 12 -8.41 29.22 1.14
CA ALA A 12 -8.93 28.48 2.27
C ALA A 12 -9.05 29.45 3.45
N ARG A 13 -10.27 29.56 3.98
CA ARG A 13 -10.56 30.36 5.16
C ARG A 13 -10.53 29.46 6.39
N PHE A 14 -9.63 29.75 7.31
CA PHE A 14 -9.56 29.08 8.61
C PHE A 14 -10.09 30.00 9.68
N ARG A 15 -10.85 29.43 10.61
CA ARG A 15 -11.31 30.14 11.80
C ARG A 15 -10.50 29.63 12.97
N VAL A 16 -9.85 30.56 13.67
CA VAL A 16 -9.02 30.27 14.83
C VAL A 16 -9.67 30.89 16.06
N THR A 17 -9.68 30.13 17.14
CA THR A 17 -10.31 30.47 18.42
C THR A 17 -9.38 30.12 19.57
N ASP A 18 -9.50 30.86 20.67
CA ASP A 18 -8.84 30.55 21.95
C ASP A 18 -9.66 29.62 22.87
N GLY A 19 -10.85 29.18 22.42
CA GLY A 19 -11.76 28.28 23.13
C GLY A 19 -12.67 28.95 24.16
N THR A 20 -12.76 30.29 24.19
CA THR A 20 -13.56 31.04 25.17
C THR A 20 -15.02 31.29 24.73
N GLU A 21 -15.43 30.83 23.55
CA GLU A 21 -16.76 31.05 23.01
C GLU A 21 -17.83 30.31 23.80
N ALA A 22 -18.96 30.99 24.01
CA ALA A 22 -20.11 30.41 24.71
C ALA A 22 -20.72 29.19 24.02
N SER A 23 -20.40 28.97 22.74
CA SER A 23 -20.87 27.84 21.93
C SER A 23 -19.68 27.12 21.30
N LEU A 24 -19.72 25.79 21.28
CA LEU A 24 -18.76 24.96 20.55
C LEU A 24 -18.70 25.38 19.07
N ILE A 25 -17.49 25.60 18.56
CA ILE A 25 -17.28 25.86 17.15
C ILE A 25 -17.48 24.57 16.38
N THR A 26 -18.44 24.59 15.46
CA THR A 26 -18.69 23.50 14.53
C THR A 26 -18.12 23.82 13.15
N ALA A 27 -17.97 22.79 12.29
CA ALA A 27 -17.46 22.95 10.92
C ALA A 27 -18.32 23.88 10.04
N THR A 28 -19.54 24.20 10.46
CA THR A 28 -20.44 25.17 9.83
C THR A 28 -20.99 26.15 10.89
N GLY A 29 -21.41 27.36 10.47
CA GLY A 29 -22.02 28.36 11.35
C GLY A 29 -21.11 29.56 11.68
N GLY A 30 -21.60 30.45 12.54
CA GLY A 30 -20.92 31.70 12.94
C GLY A 30 -20.71 31.78 14.45
N VAL A 31 -19.60 32.38 14.87
CA VAL A 31 -19.35 32.82 16.24
C VAL A 31 -19.08 34.32 16.24
N LEU A 32 -19.34 35.00 17.37
CA LEU A 32 -19.19 36.46 17.49
C LEU A 32 -17.73 36.91 17.68
N GLY A 33 -16.81 36.01 18.03
CA GLY A 33 -15.39 36.27 18.27
C GLY A 33 -14.50 35.20 17.61
N GLY A 34 -13.19 35.49 17.53
CA GLY A 34 -12.19 34.64 16.88
C GLY A 34 -11.50 35.32 15.68
N GLU A 35 -10.28 34.88 15.38
CA GLU A 35 -9.52 35.33 14.21
C GLU A 35 -9.94 34.53 12.99
N VAL A 36 -9.95 35.19 11.83
CA VAL A 36 -10.21 34.55 10.55
C VAL A 36 -9.02 34.85 9.66
N GLU A 37 -8.40 33.79 9.16
CA GLU A 37 -7.24 33.88 8.28
C GLU A 37 -7.58 33.24 6.94
N ASP A 38 -7.23 33.95 5.87
CA ASP A 38 -7.35 33.46 4.51
C ASP A 38 -5.96 33.08 4.02
N TYR A 39 -5.80 31.80 3.69
CA TYR A 39 -4.57 31.26 3.12
C TYR A 39 -4.81 30.95 1.66
N GLU A 40 -3.91 31.44 0.82
CA GLU A 40 -3.88 31.01 -0.58
C GLU A 40 -3.50 29.53 -0.62
N ILE A 41 -4.31 28.74 -1.32
CA ILE A 41 -4.09 27.32 -1.52
C ILE A 41 -4.23 26.99 -3.00
N THR A 42 -3.52 25.96 -3.44
CA THR A 42 -3.69 25.40 -4.79
C THR A 42 -4.48 24.11 -4.69
N THR A 43 -5.52 23.99 -5.50
CA THR A 43 -6.26 22.73 -5.66
C THR A 43 -5.91 22.11 -7.00
N TYR A 44 -5.76 20.79 -7.04
CA TYR A 44 -5.40 20.06 -8.25
C TYR A 44 -6.59 19.26 -8.76
N ALA A 45 -6.64 19.06 -10.08
CA ALA A 45 -7.47 17.99 -10.62
C ALA A 45 -6.85 16.64 -10.20
N SER A 46 -7.67 15.60 -10.08
CA SER A 46 -7.21 14.30 -9.61
C SER A 46 -7.69 13.17 -10.52
N ALA A 47 -6.86 12.13 -10.65
CA ALA A 47 -7.26 10.84 -11.19
C ALA A 47 -6.98 9.80 -10.11
N VAL A 48 -8.01 9.06 -9.70
CA VAL A 48 -7.96 8.21 -8.50
C VAL A 48 -8.17 6.76 -8.91
N TYR A 49 -7.34 5.87 -8.37
CA TYR A 49 -7.44 4.43 -8.56
C TYR A 49 -7.61 3.72 -7.21
N PRO A 50 -8.65 2.87 -7.02
CA PRO A 50 -9.64 2.47 -8.02
C PRO A 50 -10.80 3.46 -8.20
N GLY A 51 -10.98 4.37 -7.25
CA GLY A 51 -12.02 5.39 -7.25
C GLY A 51 -11.92 6.28 -6.00
N GLU A 52 -12.61 7.42 -5.97
CA GLU A 52 -12.53 8.39 -4.87
C GLU A 52 -12.99 7.82 -3.51
N ASN A 53 -13.91 6.87 -3.53
CA ASN A 53 -14.50 6.27 -2.33
C ASN A 53 -14.23 4.77 -2.22
N ASP A 54 -13.38 4.24 -3.11
CA ASP A 54 -13.11 2.81 -3.22
C ASP A 54 -11.67 2.51 -2.83
N TRP A 55 -11.39 1.24 -2.56
CA TRP A 55 -10.07 0.72 -2.22
C TRP A 55 -9.81 -0.56 -3.00
N VAL A 56 -8.55 -0.82 -3.31
CA VAL A 56 -8.09 -2.20 -3.56
C VAL A 56 -7.50 -2.75 -2.27
N THR A 57 -7.52 -4.07 -2.12
CA THR A 57 -6.80 -4.77 -1.07
C THR A 57 -5.51 -5.35 -1.63
N LEU A 58 -4.38 -5.02 -1.00
CA LEU A 58 -3.09 -5.65 -1.22
C LEU A 58 -2.93 -6.76 -0.19
N ALA A 59 -2.56 -7.95 -0.64
CA ALA A 59 -2.40 -9.13 0.20
C ALA A 59 -1.07 -9.80 -0.13
N TYR A 60 -0.27 -10.06 0.90
CA TYR A 60 1.09 -10.59 0.78
C TYR A 60 1.26 -11.84 1.62
N GLU A 61 2.14 -12.71 1.15
CA GLU A 61 2.86 -13.77 1.86
C GLU A 61 4.31 -13.30 2.03
N ASP A 62 4.94 -13.57 3.17
CA ASP A 62 6.27 -13.04 3.52
C ASP A 62 7.38 -14.09 3.54
N ARG A 63 7.08 -15.32 3.12
CA ARG A 63 8.04 -16.42 3.13
C ARG A 63 8.84 -16.60 1.84
N TRP A 64 8.62 -15.76 0.82
CA TRP A 64 9.39 -15.81 -0.41
C TRP A 64 10.90 -15.88 -0.09
N PRO A 65 11.69 -16.79 -0.70
CA PRO A 65 11.36 -17.57 -1.89
C PRO A 65 10.77 -18.96 -1.60
N PHE A 66 10.31 -19.22 -0.37
CA PHE A 66 9.65 -20.47 0.02
C PHE A 66 8.14 -20.30 0.11
N ALA A 67 7.41 -21.38 -0.17
CA ALA A 67 5.97 -21.44 0.03
C ALA A 67 5.60 -21.40 1.52
N GLY A 68 4.49 -20.72 1.81
CA GLY A 68 3.82 -20.70 3.11
C GLY A 68 2.57 -21.58 3.10
N ASP A 69 1.60 -21.20 3.93
CA ASP A 69 0.24 -21.71 4.00
C ASP A 69 -0.74 -21.01 3.05
N TYR A 70 -0.31 -19.96 2.33
CA TYR A 70 -1.09 -19.30 1.27
C TYR A 70 -2.46 -18.81 1.75
N ASP A 71 -2.55 -18.31 2.98
CA ASP A 71 -3.74 -17.63 3.47
C ASP A 71 -3.77 -16.15 3.03
N PHE A 72 -2.66 -15.63 2.48
CA PHE A 72 -2.45 -14.27 2.00
C PHE A 72 -2.77 -13.21 3.04
N ASN A 73 -2.49 -13.47 4.32
CA ASN A 73 -2.74 -12.53 5.40
C ASN A 73 -1.49 -12.07 6.16
N ASP A 74 -0.28 -12.51 5.77
CA ASP A 74 0.99 -12.08 6.38
C ASP A 74 1.13 -10.55 6.43
N LEU A 75 0.67 -9.86 5.38
CA LEU A 75 0.38 -8.44 5.41
C LEU A 75 -0.81 -8.09 4.51
N VAL A 76 -1.81 -7.41 5.06
CA VAL A 76 -3.01 -6.99 4.32
C VAL A 76 -3.25 -5.50 4.48
N LEU A 77 -3.41 -4.79 3.35
CA LEU A 77 -3.63 -3.36 3.31
C LEU A 77 -4.79 -2.99 2.39
N ASN A 78 -5.66 -2.06 2.81
CA ASN A 78 -6.43 -1.27 1.85
C ASN A 78 -5.54 -0.18 1.26
N TYR A 79 -5.66 0.05 -0.05
CA TYR A 79 -4.74 0.92 -0.79
C TYR A 79 -5.44 1.71 -1.88
N ARG A 80 -5.05 2.98 -2.05
CA ARG A 80 -5.56 3.88 -3.08
C ARG A 80 -4.48 4.86 -3.52
N THR A 81 -4.41 5.11 -4.82
CA THR A 81 -3.52 6.11 -5.39
C THR A 81 -4.32 7.24 -6.02
N THR A 82 -3.70 8.41 -6.07
CA THR A 82 -4.24 9.59 -6.72
C THR A 82 -3.12 10.31 -7.45
N GLN A 83 -3.25 10.46 -8.76
CA GLN A 83 -2.45 11.43 -9.51
C GLN A 83 -3.01 12.82 -9.27
N LEU A 84 -2.15 13.76 -8.86
CA LEU A 84 -2.46 15.18 -8.79
C LEU A 84 -2.07 15.84 -10.12
N MET A 85 -2.97 16.60 -10.72
CA MET A 85 -2.83 17.12 -12.07
C MET A 85 -3.01 18.64 -12.16
N GLU A 86 -2.19 19.25 -13.01
CA GLU A 86 -2.33 20.62 -13.50
C GLU A 86 -2.38 20.60 -15.02
N GLY A 87 -3.53 20.96 -15.59
CA GLY A 87 -3.79 20.78 -17.02
C GLY A 87 -3.71 19.30 -17.42
N SER A 88 -2.79 18.97 -18.33
CA SER A 88 -2.54 17.59 -18.81
C SER A 88 -1.33 16.91 -18.15
N ASN A 89 -0.72 17.57 -17.16
CA ASN A 89 0.50 17.11 -16.51
C ASN A 89 0.21 16.64 -15.09
N VAL A 90 0.94 15.62 -14.66
CA VAL A 90 1.01 15.15 -13.29
C VAL A 90 2.01 16.02 -12.54
N VAL A 91 1.59 16.58 -11.42
CA VAL A 91 2.42 17.44 -10.55
C VAL A 91 2.78 16.75 -9.23
N GLY A 92 2.21 15.58 -8.98
CA GLY A 92 2.43 14.84 -7.75
C GLY A 92 1.52 13.64 -7.62
N TYR A 93 1.71 12.92 -6.53
CA TYR A 93 0.92 11.76 -6.16
C TYR A 93 0.38 11.93 -4.75
N LYS A 94 -0.72 11.25 -4.48
CA LYS A 94 -1.16 10.94 -3.13
C LYS A 94 -1.43 9.46 -3.03
N ILE A 95 -0.93 8.84 -1.96
CA ILE A 95 -1.18 7.44 -1.65
C ILE A 95 -1.82 7.40 -0.28
N ASP A 96 -3.01 6.83 -0.22
CA ASP A 96 -3.73 6.57 1.02
C ASP A 96 -3.77 5.06 1.25
N GLY A 97 -3.83 4.64 2.51
CA GLY A 97 -4.06 3.25 2.83
C GLY A 97 -4.41 2.98 4.29
N GLN A 98 -4.73 1.72 4.55
CA GLN A 98 -5.04 1.21 5.87
C GLN A 98 -4.37 -0.14 6.04
N LEU A 99 -3.58 -0.31 7.08
CA LEU A 99 -3.10 -1.62 7.51
C LEU A 99 -4.25 -2.35 8.22
N ILE A 100 -4.69 -3.46 7.65
CA ILE A 100 -5.92 -4.17 8.08
C ILE A 100 -5.68 -5.59 8.59
N GLY A 101 -4.49 -6.16 8.37
CA GLY A 101 -4.09 -7.47 8.90
C GLY A 101 -2.58 -7.69 8.85
N ILE A 102 -2.04 -8.39 9.85
CA ILE A 102 -0.68 -8.96 9.87
C ILE A 102 -0.76 -10.34 10.55
N GLY A 103 -0.74 -11.39 9.75
CA GLY A 103 -0.72 -12.80 10.17
C GLY A 103 0.68 -13.39 10.37
N ALA A 104 1.73 -12.61 10.12
CA ALA A 104 3.08 -13.13 10.17
C ALA A 104 3.81 -12.92 11.49
N THR A 105 4.76 -13.82 11.79
CA THR A 105 5.78 -13.56 12.81
C THR A 105 6.99 -12.77 12.30
N TYR A 106 7.27 -12.79 10.99
CA TYR A 106 8.35 -11.98 10.46
C TYR A 106 7.96 -10.50 10.47
N HIS A 107 8.99 -9.66 10.58
CA HIS A 107 8.83 -8.22 10.55
C HIS A 107 9.02 -7.74 9.11
N ASN A 108 7.95 -7.12 8.60
CA ASN A 108 7.86 -6.61 7.24
C ASN A 108 7.82 -5.08 7.28
N GLY A 109 8.61 -4.44 6.43
CA GLY A 109 8.39 -3.07 6.01
C GLY A 109 7.44 -3.01 4.82
N PHE A 110 6.82 -1.85 4.59
CA PHE A 110 5.97 -1.58 3.45
C PHE A 110 6.43 -0.34 2.69
N ALA A 111 6.53 -0.45 1.37
CA ALA A 111 6.99 0.61 0.50
C ALA A 111 6.25 0.62 -0.84
N VAL A 112 6.32 1.76 -1.52
CA VAL A 112 5.78 1.92 -2.88
C VAL A 112 6.85 2.54 -3.77
N ARG A 113 7.14 1.88 -4.89
CA ARG A 113 7.92 2.46 -5.98
C ARG A 113 6.97 3.17 -6.95
N LEU A 114 7.27 4.42 -7.31
CA LEU A 114 6.48 5.19 -8.29
C LEU A 114 6.75 4.70 -9.72
N LYS A 115 6.33 3.47 -10.01
CA LYS A 115 6.54 2.79 -11.28
C LYS A 115 5.36 1.89 -11.59
N GLU A 116 5.05 1.75 -12.86
CA GLU A 116 3.95 0.91 -13.31
C GLU A 116 4.23 0.43 -14.73
N THR A 117 3.80 -0.81 -15.06
CA THR A 117 3.84 -1.31 -16.44
C THR A 117 2.41 -1.58 -16.91
N VAL A 118 1.95 -0.80 -17.89
CA VAL A 118 0.61 -0.92 -18.49
C VAL A 118 0.76 -1.17 -19.98
N ASN A 119 0.09 -2.19 -20.52
CA ASN A 119 0.15 -2.54 -21.94
C ASN A 119 1.60 -2.64 -22.49
N ASN A 120 2.48 -3.32 -21.74
CA ASN A 120 3.91 -3.47 -22.05
C ASN A 120 4.71 -2.15 -22.10
N THR A 121 4.18 -1.05 -21.57
CA THR A 121 4.90 0.22 -21.44
C THR A 121 5.12 0.50 -19.97
N THR A 122 6.39 0.67 -19.59
CA THR A 122 6.76 1.01 -18.22
C THR A 122 6.90 2.52 -18.07
N HIS A 123 6.23 3.07 -17.07
CA HIS A 123 6.37 4.46 -16.64
C HIS A 123 6.98 4.50 -15.25
N THR A 124 7.93 5.41 -15.03
CA THR A 124 8.67 5.52 -13.78
C THR A 124 8.84 6.99 -13.42
N ILE A 125 8.73 7.31 -12.14
CA ILE A 125 9.24 8.55 -11.55
C ILE A 125 10.59 8.22 -10.90
N LEU A 126 11.60 9.02 -11.23
CA LEU A 126 12.93 8.94 -10.63
C LEU A 126 12.96 9.70 -9.30
N ARG A 127 13.89 9.32 -8.44
CA ARG A 127 14.06 9.93 -7.13
C ARG A 127 14.31 11.43 -7.21
N ASP A 128 15.08 11.88 -8.19
CA ASP A 128 15.43 13.29 -8.38
C ASP A 128 14.27 14.14 -8.93
N GLU A 129 13.24 13.53 -9.52
CA GLU A 129 12.00 14.18 -9.96
C GLU A 129 11.06 14.53 -8.78
N VAL A 130 11.22 13.87 -7.62
CA VAL A 130 10.40 14.11 -6.42
C VAL A 130 10.90 15.33 -5.64
N ASP A 131 9.99 16.20 -5.24
CA ASP A 131 10.27 17.29 -4.31
C ASP A 131 10.19 16.77 -2.86
N GLU A 132 11.31 16.19 -2.42
CA GLU A 132 11.43 15.48 -1.14
C GLU A 132 11.11 16.36 0.07
N ASP A 133 11.51 17.63 0.05
CA ASP A 133 11.29 18.58 1.14
C ASP A 133 9.81 18.97 1.28
N ALA A 134 9.02 18.78 0.21
CA ALA A 134 7.58 19.07 0.17
C ALA A 134 6.70 17.84 0.46
N ILE A 135 7.29 16.67 0.74
CA ILE A 135 6.53 15.48 1.10
C ILE A 135 5.79 15.72 2.42
N SER A 136 4.49 15.44 2.42
CA SER A 136 3.69 15.37 3.64
C SER A 136 3.34 13.92 3.91
N PHE A 137 3.69 13.41 5.08
CA PHE A 137 3.48 12.02 5.44
C PHE A 137 2.85 11.88 6.83
N ILE A 138 1.78 11.12 6.92
CA ILE A 138 0.97 10.92 8.13
C ILE A 138 0.72 9.42 8.32
N ILE A 139 0.92 8.94 9.55
CA ILE A 139 0.49 7.60 10.00
C ILE A 139 -0.35 7.80 11.25
N ASP A 140 -1.56 7.24 11.26
CA ASP A 140 -2.53 7.32 12.37
C ASP A 140 -2.76 8.75 12.89
N GLY A 141 -2.92 9.70 11.97
CA GLY A 141 -3.07 11.12 12.28
C GLY A 141 -1.81 11.82 12.78
N GLN A 142 -0.68 11.12 12.93
CA GLN A 142 0.59 11.68 13.37
C GLN A 142 1.51 11.99 12.18
N PRO A 143 1.96 13.26 12.02
CA PRO A 143 2.95 13.63 11.01
C PRO A 143 4.28 12.92 11.24
N GLN A 144 4.87 12.41 10.15
CA GLN A 144 6.19 11.81 10.15
C GLN A 144 7.22 12.86 9.70
N THR A 145 8.34 12.96 10.40
CA THR A 145 9.35 14.01 10.16
C THR A 145 10.60 13.52 9.42
N ALA A 146 10.82 12.21 9.37
CA ALA A 146 11.89 11.63 8.57
C ALA A 146 11.47 11.56 7.11
N SER A 147 12.40 11.79 6.19
CA SER A 147 12.11 11.63 4.77
C SER A 147 11.72 10.17 4.48
N PRO A 148 10.56 9.92 3.84
CA PRO A 148 10.18 8.58 3.42
C PRO A 148 10.82 8.17 2.09
N LEU A 149 11.47 9.09 1.36
CA LEU A 149 12.07 8.80 0.06
C LEU A 149 13.43 8.14 0.24
N GLU A 150 13.54 6.86 -0.11
CA GLU A 150 14.70 6.03 0.19
C GLU A 150 16.00 6.64 -0.37
N ALA A 151 16.98 6.85 0.51
CA ALA A 151 18.26 7.48 0.15
C ALA A 151 19.16 6.53 -0.68
N GLY A 152 20.02 7.10 -1.53
CA GLY A 152 20.98 6.33 -2.32
C GLY A 152 20.38 5.53 -3.48
N ARG A 153 19.19 5.95 -3.94
CA ARG A 153 18.41 5.33 -5.02
C ARG A 153 18.26 6.28 -6.22
N ASN A 154 18.13 5.71 -7.41
CA ASN A 154 17.70 6.38 -8.64
C ASN A 154 16.18 6.29 -8.83
N GLU A 155 15.55 5.16 -8.48
CA GLU A 155 14.10 5.00 -8.54
C GLU A 155 13.43 5.73 -7.36
N ALA A 156 12.26 6.35 -7.56
CA ALA A 156 11.49 6.92 -6.47
C ALA A 156 10.82 5.81 -5.66
N ILE A 157 11.44 5.43 -4.54
CA ILE A 157 10.96 4.42 -3.60
C ILE A 157 10.57 5.10 -2.29
N LEU A 158 9.29 5.00 -1.91
CA LEU A 158 8.71 5.65 -0.75
C LEU A 158 8.47 4.60 0.33
N ILE A 159 9.18 4.70 1.45
CA ILE A 159 9.00 3.83 2.62
C ILE A 159 7.88 4.39 3.48
N PHE A 160 6.80 3.63 3.62
CA PHE A 160 5.68 3.99 4.49
C PHE A 160 5.94 3.49 5.91
N MET A 161 6.37 2.24 6.06
CA MET A 161 6.66 1.65 7.35
C MET A 161 7.97 0.87 7.24
N GLN A 162 8.94 1.16 8.10
CA GLN A 162 10.15 0.34 8.20
C GLN A 162 9.86 -1.03 8.82
N ASP A 163 8.87 -1.06 9.71
CA ASP A 163 8.37 -2.25 10.39
C ASP A 163 6.88 -2.04 10.71
N THR A 164 6.00 -2.81 10.09
CA THR A 164 4.56 -2.70 10.30
C THR A 164 4.16 -3.07 11.74
N TRP A 165 4.92 -3.93 12.43
CA TRP A 165 4.66 -4.30 13.82
C TRP A 165 4.85 -3.14 14.80
N THR A 166 5.61 -2.10 14.43
CA THR A 166 5.79 -0.90 15.28
C THR A 166 4.57 0.01 15.32
N HIS A 167 3.61 -0.20 14.40
CA HIS A 167 2.44 0.66 14.25
C HIS A 167 1.14 0.02 14.77
N VAL A 168 1.15 -1.27 15.08
CA VAL A 168 -0.04 -2.01 15.53
C VAL A 168 0.12 -2.52 16.96
N SER A 169 -0.99 -2.96 17.54
CA SER A 169 -0.99 -3.72 18.78
C SER A 169 -1.87 -4.95 18.65
N LYS A 170 -1.42 -6.07 19.23
CA LYS A 170 -2.19 -7.31 19.27
C LYS A 170 -3.27 -7.21 20.33
N GLU A 171 -4.44 -7.75 20.02
CA GLU A 171 -5.50 -7.92 21.01
C GLU A 171 -5.14 -8.97 22.07
N SER A 172 -5.77 -8.87 23.23
CA SER A 172 -5.51 -9.81 24.31
C SER A 172 -5.99 -11.21 23.94
N GLY A 173 -5.06 -12.17 23.91
CA GLY A 173 -5.36 -13.56 23.52
C GLY A 173 -5.12 -13.85 22.04
N CYS A 174 -4.76 -12.84 21.25
CA CYS A 174 -4.43 -12.97 19.84
C CYS A 174 -2.91 -13.00 19.64
N SER A 175 -2.45 -13.88 18.76
CA SER A 175 -1.06 -14.01 18.34
C SER A 175 -0.69 -12.97 17.28
N TYR A 176 -1.68 -12.52 16.51
CA TYR A 176 -1.51 -11.71 15.31
C TYR A 176 -2.45 -10.49 15.30
N PHE A 177 -2.30 -9.63 14.30
CA PHE A 177 -3.11 -8.43 14.16
C PHE A 177 -4.23 -8.71 13.15
N ARG A 178 -5.47 -8.86 13.62
CA ARG A 178 -6.67 -8.92 12.76
C ARG A 178 -6.72 -10.07 11.75
N THR A 179 -6.03 -11.18 12.00
CA THR A 179 -6.09 -12.40 11.14
C THR A 179 -6.69 -13.61 11.86
N GLU A 180 -6.82 -13.60 13.18
CA GLU A 180 -7.40 -14.71 13.95
C GLU A 180 -8.90 -14.49 14.25
N ASP A 181 -9.61 -15.57 14.58
CA ASP A 181 -11.04 -15.51 14.91
C ASP A 181 -11.29 -14.65 16.18
N ASN A 182 -12.18 -13.66 16.07
CA ASN A 182 -12.48 -12.66 17.10
C ASN A 182 -11.26 -11.80 17.53
N CYS A 183 -10.31 -11.56 16.64
CA CYS A 183 -9.12 -10.72 16.88
C CYS A 183 -9.14 -9.42 16.05
N ASP A 184 -10.32 -8.85 15.84
CA ASP A 184 -10.59 -7.75 14.91
C ASP A 184 -11.32 -6.54 15.52
N GLU A 185 -11.22 -6.34 16.84
CA GLU A 185 -11.77 -5.20 17.58
C GLU A 185 -10.86 -3.95 17.61
N ASN A 186 -9.54 -4.12 17.52
CA ASN A 186 -8.55 -3.05 17.54
C ASN A 186 -8.63 -2.18 16.26
N VAL A 187 -8.20 -0.93 16.36
CA VAL A 187 -8.38 0.02 15.26
C VAL A 187 -7.35 -0.24 14.15
N LYS A 188 -7.78 -0.20 12.89
CA LYS A 188 -6.90 -0.22 11.72
C LYS A 188 -5.97 0.99 11.73
N VAL A 189 -4.74 0.82 11.25
CA VAL A 189 -3.78 1.93 11.17
C VAL A 189 -3.90 2.60 9.81
N THR A 190 -4.25 3.88 9.79
CA THR A 190 -4.32 4.66 8.55
C THR A 190 -2.96 5.26 8.19
N PHE A 191 -2.66 5.40 6.90
CA PHE A 191 -1.50 6.15 6.43
C PHE A 191 -1.84 6.95 5.17
N SER A 192 -1.18 8.09 5.01
CA SER A 192 -1.37 8.98 3.86
C SER A 192 -0.09 9.73 3.55
N MET A 193 0.35 9.69 2.28
CA MET A 193 1.53 10.42 1.81
C MET A 193 1.18 11.25 0.57
N SER A 194 1.47 12.54 0.61
CA SER A 194 1.46 13.42 -0.55
C SER A 194 2.88 13.62 -1.04
N ILE A 195 3.11 13.38 -2.33
CA ILE A 195 4.42 13.25 -2.96
C ILE A 195 4.47 14.22 -4.16
N PRO A 196 4.86 15.49 -3.95
CA PRO A 196 4.97 16.45 -5.04
C PRO A 196 6.15 16.14 -5.97
N LEU A 197 6.02 16.49 -7.25
CA LEU A 197 7.12 16.49 -8.20
C LEU A 197 7.73 17.89 -8.28
N LYS A 198 9.05 17.98 -8.48
CA LYS A 198 9.74 19.27 -8.70
C LYS A 198 9.26 19.97 -9.96
N GLU A 199 8.99 19.18 -11.00
CA GLU A 199 8.51 19.67 -12.30
C GLU A 199 7.33 18.82 -12.78
N PRO A 200 6.31 19.41 -13.43
CA PRO A 200 5.18 18.66 -13.97
C PRO A 200 5.62 17.67 -15.06
N LYS A 201 5.14 16.43 -14.99
CA LYS A 201 5.40 15.37 -15.97
C LYS A 201 4.17 15.07 -16.82
N ALA A 202 4.33 14.83 -18.11
CA ALA A 202 3.19 14.50 -18.97
C ALA A 202 2.45 13.24 -18.46
N LYS A 203 1.11 13.29 -18.39
CA LYS A 203 0.31 12.15 -17.90
C LYS A 203 0.57 10.86 -18.67
N SER A 204 0.78 10.95 -19.99
CA SER A 204 1.10 9.81 -20.85
C SER A 204 2.48 9.19 -20.60
N ALA A 205 3.32 9.83 -19.79
CA ALA A 205 4.66 9.36 -19.42
C ALA A 205 4.78 9.07 -17.91
N SER A 206 3.66 9.12 -17.18
CA SER A 206 3.62 9.02 -15.72
C SER A 206 2.81 7.79 -15.31
N PRO A 207 3.28 6.99 -14.32
CA PRO A 207 2.48 5.91 -13.76
C PRO A 207 1.27 6.50 -13.03
N GLY A 208 0.17 5.76 -12.88
CA GLY A 208 -1.09 6.35 -12.40
C GLY A 208 -2.18 5.43 -11.86
N THR A 209 -2.01 4.10 -11.90
CA THR A 209 -2.95 3.17 -11.24
C THR A 209 -2.35 2.61 -9.95
N LEU A 210 -2.15 1.30 -9.82
CA LEU A 210 -1.63 0.62 -8.63
C LEU A 210 -0.24 1.13 -8.20
N LEU A 211 0.57 1.63 -9.15
CA LEU A 211 2.01 1.80 -8.98
C LEU A 211 2.67 0.45 -8.69
N ASP A 212 3.66 0.41 -7.81
CA ASP A 212 4.37 -0.80 -7.43
C ASP A 212 4.54 -0.86 -5.90
N PRO A 213 3.49 -1.30 -5.17
CA PRO A 213 3.57 -1.55 -3.74
C PRO A 213 4.23 -2.90 -3.43
N PHE A 214 5.09 -2.94 -2.43
CA PHE A 214 5.84 -4.14 -2.06
C PHE A 214 6.16 -4.17 -0.56
N ILE A 215 6.45 -5.38 -0.06
CA ILE A 215 7.01 -5.58 1.28
C ILE A 215 8.50 -5.85 1.20
N PHE A 216 9.22 -5.52 2.27
CA PHE A 216 10.65 -5.81 2.42
C PHE A 216 10.96 -6.27 3.85
N ALA A 217 12.10 -6.93 4.06
CA ALA A 217 12.44 -7.45 5.38
C ALA A 217 12.97 -6.33 6.27
N THR A 218 12.40 -6.20 7.48
CA THR A 218 12.83 -5.18 8.44
C THR A 218 14.24 -5.47 8.95
N ASP A 219 15.10 -4.45 8.94
CA ASP A 219 16.47 -4.55 9.46
C ASP A 219 16.50 -4.89 10.96
N GLY A 220 17.44 -5.76 11.35
CA GLY A 220 17.61 -6.20 12.73
C GLY A 220 16.69 -7.32 13.20
N PHE A 221 15.75 -7.78 12.36
CA PHE A 221 14.88 -8.92 12.66
C PHE A 221 15.24 -10.15 11.83
N TYR A 222 15.02 -11.33 12.40
CA TYR A 222 15.17 -12.58 11.67
C TYR A 222 14.05 -12.72 10.64
N HIS A 223 14.41 -13.10 9.42
CA HIS A 223 13.49 -13.21 8.28
C HIS A 223 13.81 -14.47 7.44
N GLY A 224 14.15 -15.56 8.13
CA GLY A 224 14.57 -16.82 7.51
C GLY A 224 16.08 -17.00 7.36
N ASP A 225 16.52 -18.26 7.42
CA ASP A 225 17.93 -18.65 7.33
C ASP A 225 18.60 -18.21 6.02
N PHE A 226 17.83 -18.12 4.93
CA PHE A 226 18.32 -17.69 3.62
C PHE A 226 18.78 -16.22 3.61
N LEU A 227 18.33 -15.41 4.57
CA LEU A 227 18.69 -13.99 4.72
C LEU A 227 19.78 -13.75 5.77
N VAL A 228 20.17 -14.77 6.55
CA VAL A 228 21.20 -14.63 7.59
C VAL A 228 22.54 -14.23 6.97
N GLY A 229 23.11 -13.12 7.45
CA GLY A 229 24.36 -12.57 6.95
C GLY A 229 24.24 -11.78 5.63
N LYS A 230 23.01 -11.58 5.13
CA LYS A 230 22.70 -10.69 4.01
C LYS A 230 22.10 -9.37 4.52
N ASN A 231 22.00 -8.40 3.61
CA ASN A 231 21.29 -7.15 3.89
C ASN A 231 19.78 -7.39 3.84
N ALA A 232 19.07 -7.18 4.97
CA ALA A 232 17.63 -7.38 5.06
C ALA A 232 16.85 -6.53 4.04
N ARG A 233 17.25 -5.27 3.84
CA ARG A 233 16.64 -4.37 2.84
C ARG A 233 16.71 -4.92 1.41
N GLY A 234 17.64 -5.82 1.11
CA GLY A 234 17.74 -6.46 -0.21
C GLY A 234 16.68 -7.52 -0.49
N TRP A 235 15.90 -7.94 0.50
CA TRP A 235 14.75 -8.80 0.30
C TRP A 235 13.50 -7.97 0.04
N GLU A 236 12.75 -8.33 -1.00
CA GLU A 236 11.49 -7.67 -1.37
C GLU A 236 10.52 -8.72 -1.92
N VAL A 237 9.21 -8.49 -1.76
CA VAL A 237 8.15 -9.23 -2.45
C VAL A 237 7.21 -8.24 -3.11
N HIS A 238 7.11 -8.34 -4.43
CA HIS A 238 6.23 -7.52 -5.25
C HIS A 238 5.05 -8.33 -5.77
N ILE A 239 4.00 -7.62 -6.23
CA ILE A 239 2.88 -8.22 -6.96
C ILE A 239 3.42 -9.07 -8.12
N LYS A 240 2.78 -10.22 -8.39
CA LYS A 240 3.19 -11.18 -9.43
C LYS A 240 3.60 -10.50 -10.74
N ASN A 241 4.73 -10.93 -11.29
CA ASN A 241 5.35 -10.45 -12.55
C ASN A 241 5.83 -9.00 -12.52
N GLN A 242 5.83 -8.33 -11.37
CA GLN A 242 6.49 -7.06 -11.19
C GLN A 242 7.96 -7.31 -10.84
N ALA A 243 8.88 -6.72 -11.63
CA ALA A 243 10.30 -6.80 -11.32
C ALA A 243 10.61 -6.06 -10.00
N PRO A 244 11.59 -6.50 -9.19
CA PRO A 244 11.92 -5.83 -7.94
C PRO A 244 12.54 -4.45 -8.14
N THR A 245 12.82 -3.73 -7.05
CA THR A 245 13.54 -2.45 -7.08
C THR A 245 15.04 -2.63 -7.30
N GLU A 246 15.74 -1.52 -7.58
CA GLU A 246 17.21 -1.52 -7.61
C GLU A 246 17.87 -1.83 -6.24
N ALA A 247 17.10 -1.90 -5.15
CA ALA A 247 17.60 -2.30 -3.83
C ALA A 247 17.76 -3.81 -3.68
N PHE A 248 17.11 -4.59 -4.53
CA PHE A 248 16.97 -6.03 -4.38
C PHE A 248 18.28 -6.82 -4.55
N ASP A 249 18.52 -7.78 -3.67
CA ASP A 249 19.62 -8.74 -3.77
C ASP A 249 19.24 -9.84 -4.77
N THR A 250 19.71 -9.71 -6.01
CA THR A 250 19.43 -10.68 -7.08
C THR A 250 19.94 -12.09 -6.79
N SER A 251 20.84 -12.29 -5.84
CA SER A 251 21.27 -13.64 -5.43
C SER A 251 20.17 -14.43 -4.71
N LEU A 252 19.11 -13.77 -4.24
CA LEU A 252 17.96 -14.42 -3.60
C LEU A 252 17.16 -15.30 -4.57
N TYR A 253 17.21 -15.03 -5.88
CA TYR A 253 16.64 -15.94 -6.91
C TYR A 253 17.36 -17.29 -6.99
N SER A 254 18.53 -17.44 -6.37
CA SER A 254 19.35 -18.65 -6.42
C SER A 254 19.39 -19.39 -5.07
N VAL A 255 18.43 -19.13 -4.18
CA VAL A 255 18.29 -19.88 -2.92
C VAL A 255 17.99 -21.35 -3.22
N ILE A 256 18.72 -22.24 -2.55
CA ILE A 256 18.63 -23.68 -2.78
C ILE A 256 17.32 -24.21 -2.20
N ASN A 257 16.63 -25.08 -2.95
CA ASN A 257 15.33 -25.67 -2.60
C ASN A 257 14.20 -24.65 -2.41
N ALA A 258 14.34 -23.45 -2.97
CA ALA A 258 13.27 -22.47 -3.03
C ALA A 258 12.12 -22.93 -3.92
N ASP A 259 10.91 -22.43 -3.63
CA ASP A 259 9.72 -22.62 -4.45
C ASP A 259 9.58 -21.54 -5.52
N ASP A 260 10.34 -20.44 -5.43
CA ASP A 260 10.41 -19.41 -6.46
C ASP A 260 10.82 -20.00 -7.82
N ALA A 261 10.01 -19.71 -8.83
CA ALA A 261 10.23 -20.09 -10.21
C ALA A 261 10.29 -18.85 -11.12
N SER A 262 10.84 -17.74 -10.60
CA SER A 262 11.02 -16.51 -11.37
C SER A 262 11.92 -16.75 -12.59
N VAL A 263 11.49 -16.25 -13.75
CA VAL A 263 12.26 -16.31 -15.01
C VAL A 263 12.32 -14.91 -15.58
N GLN A 264 13.36 -14.17 -15.19
CA GLN A 264 13.47 -12.72 -15.45
C GLN A 264 13.50 -12.41 -16.95
N SER A 265 14.11 -13.28 -17.76
CA SER A 265 14.15 -13.13 -19.23
C SER A 265 12.76 -13.15 -19.88
N ASN A 266 11.77 -13.73 -19.20
CA ASN A 266 10.39 -13.84 -19.65
C ASN A 266 9.46 -12.85 -18.93
N GLY A 267 9.99 -11.98 -18.07
CA GLY A 267 9.19 -11.07 -17.26
C GLY A 267 8.37 -11.76 -16.16
N LEU A 268 8.79 -12.95 -15.73
CA LEU A 268 8.14 -13.71 -14.66
C LEU A 268 8.89 -13.48 -13.35
N TYR A 269 8.17 -12.98 -12.34
CA TYR A 269 8.72 -12.59 -11.03
C TYR A 269 7.74 -12.96 -9.92
N PHE A 270 8.24 -13.43 -8.77
CA PHE A 270 7.47 -13.72 -7.55
C PHE A 270 6.31 -14.69 -7.79
N LEU A 271 6.61 -15.83 -8.41
CA LEU A 271 5.67 -16.92 -8.63
C LEU A 271 6.35 -18.28 -8.49
N ASN A 272 5.62 -19.29 -8.07
CA ASN A 272 6.11 -20.67 -8.06
C ASN A 272 5.88 -21.38 -9.40
N GLU A 273 6.31 -22.64 -9.50
CA GLU A 273 6.20 -23.44 -10.73
C GLU A 273 4.74 -23.64 -11.22
N ASN A 274 3.77 -23.56 -10.31
CA ASN A 274 2.34 -23.64 -10.60
C ASN A 274 1.70 -22.28 -10.91
N GLY A 275 2.49 -21.19 -10.87
CA GLY A 275 2.03 -19.84 -11.08
C GLY A 275 1.32 -19.20 -9.90
N LEU A 276 1.39 -19.78 -8.69
CA LEU A 276 0.88 -19.09 -7.49
C LEU A 276 1.82 -17.92 -7.13
N PRO A 277 1.27 -16.74 -6.79
CA PRO A 277 2.05 -15.60 -6.37
C PRO A 277 2.35 -15.61 -4.86
N TRP A 278 3.27 -14.75 -4.42
CA TRP A 278 3.38 -14.34 -3.01
C TRP A 278 2.69 -13.02 -2.71
N ALA A 279 2.24 -12.29 -3.74
CA ALA A 279 1.51 -11.04 -3.53
C ALA A 279 0.48 -10.82 -4.62
N MET A 280 -0.68 -10.29 -4.23
CA MET A 280 -1.78 -10.01 -5.13
C MET A 280 -2.52 -8.73 -4.76
N GLU A 281 -3.16 -8.18 -5.78
CA GLU A 281 -4.11 -7.08 -5.67
C GLU A 281 -5.52 -7.67 -5.88
N VAL A 282 -6.44 -7.31 -5.00
CA VAL A 282 -7.87 -7.58 -5.16
C VAL A 282 -8.59 -6.25 -5.36
N GLY A 283 -9.34 -6.12 -6.47
CA GLY A 283 -9.97 -4.87 -6.92
C GLY A 283 -11.17 -4.38 -6.09
N MET A 284 -11.21 -4.71 -4.80
CA MET A 284 -12.22 -4.31 -3.83
C MET A 284 -11.64 -4.40 -2.42
N GLN A 285 -12.36 -3.87 -1.43
CA GLN A 285 -12.13 -4.24 -0.03
C GLN A 285 -12.45 -5.73 0.14
N TRP A 286 -11.41 -6.53 0.31
CA TRP A 286 -11.46 -7.98 0.34
C TRP A 286 -11.47 -8.48 1.79
N LEU A 287 -12.16 -9.60 2.03
CA LEU A 287 -12.15 -10.28 3.34
C LEU A 287 -10.99 -11.27 3.34
N HIS A 288 -9.87 -10.91 3.94
CA HIS A 288 -8.73 -11.83 3.98
C HIS A 288 -9.07 -13.11 4.79
N PRO A 289 -8.53 -14.27 4.39
CA PRO A 289 -8.65 -15.52 5.14
C PRO A 289 -8.17 -15.39 6.59
N LEU A 290 -8.74 -16.23 7.44
CA LEU A 290 -8.22 -16.41 8.80
C LEU A 290 -6.82 -17.03 8.76
N GLU A 291 -6.03 -16.74 9.78
CA GLU A 291 -4.69 -17.28 10.00
C GLU A 291 -4.62 -18.80 9.78
N GLY A 292 -3.74 -19.23 8.88
CA GLY A 292 -3.50 -20.64 8.51
C GLY A 292 -4.59 -21.27 7.64
N VAL A 293 -5.59 -20.52 7.19
CA VAL A 293 -6.62 -21.01 6.28
C VAL A 293 -6.23 -20.70 4.84
N ASP A 294 -5.74 -21.72 4.13
CA ASP A 294 -5.37 -21.63 2.71
C ASP A 294 -6.49 -20.93 1.91
N ILE A 295 -6.10 -20.00 1.04
CA ILE A 295 -7.01 -19.20 0.23
C ILE A 295 -7.97 -20.06 -0.61
N THR A 296 -7.60 -21.27 -0.99
CA THR A 296 -8.48 -22.19 -1.75
C THR A 296 -9.59 -22.80 -0.89
N ASP A 297 -9.39 -22.90 0.43
CA ASP A 297 -10.43 -23.28 1.38
C ASP A 297 -11.33 -22.10 1.74
N ALA A 298 -10.78 -20.88 1.77
CA ALA A 298 -11.57 -19.66 1.98
C ALA A 298 -12.36 -19.25 0.72
N TYR A 299 -11.76 -19.40 -0.46
CA TYR A 299 -12.25 -18.97 -1.77
C TYR A 299 -12.15 -20.11 -2.80
N GLY A 300 -13.17 -20.95 -2.87
CA GLY A 300 -13.15 -22.19 -3.68
C GLY A 300 -12.93 -21.99 -5.19
N SER A 301 -13.17 -20.79 -5.71
CA SER A 301 -12.92 -20.45 -7.13
C SER A 301 -11.50 -19.94 -7.41
N PHE A 302 -10.66 -19.71 -6.38
CA PHE A 302 -9.33 -19.10 -6.53
C PHE A 302 -8.37 -19.98 -7.35
N ALA A 303 -8.34 -21.29 -7.12
CA ALA A 303 -7.43 -22.19 -7.82
C ALA A 303 -7.63 -22.15 -9.34
N GLU A 304 -8.87 -22.18 -9.82
CA GLU A 304 -9.20 -22.10 -11.26
C GLU A 304 -8.82 -20.74 -11.85
N PHE A 305 -8.99 -19.65 -11.08
CA PHE A 305 -8.52 -18.33 -11.45
C PHE A 305 -7.00 -18.28 -11.60
N ALA A 306 -6.25 -18.71 -10.58
CA ALA A 306 -4.80 -18.64 -10.55
C ALA A 306 -4.16 -19.51 -11.65
N GLN A 307 -4.61 -20.77 -11.80
CA GLN A 307 -4.09 -21.72 -12.79
C GLN A 307 -4.42 -21.33 -14.23
N SER A 308 -5.50 -20.57 -14.45
CA SER A 308 -5.86 -20.06 -15.78
C SER A 308 -5.16 -18.75 -16.15
N SER A 309 -4.25 -18.26 -15.29
CA SER A 309 -3.64 -16.93 -15.39
C SER A 309 -4.69 -15.82 -15.50
N GLY A 310 -5.73 -15.92 -14.66
CA GLY A 310 -6.79 -14.92 -14.53
C GLY A 310 -7.87 -14.94 -15.62
N LYS A 311 -7.86 -15.93 -16.53
CA LYS A 311 -8.83 -16.02 -17.63
C LYS A 311 -10.19 -16.60 -17.20
N GLN A 312 -10.19 -17.47 -16.20
CA GLN A 312 -11.39 -18.09 -15.64
C GLN A 312 -11.65 -17.54 -14.24
N LYS A 313 -12.91 -17.54 -13.80
CA LYS A 313 -13.33 -17.04 -12.48
C LYS A 313 -12.75 -15.67 -12.10
N PRO A 314 -12.82 -14.63 -12.96
CA PRO A 314 -12.22 -13.31 -12.67
C PRO A 314 -12.83 -12.60 -11.46
N THR A 315 -13.97 -13.10 -10.95
CA THR A 315 -14.66 -12.60 -9.75
C THR A 315 -14.62 -13.63 -8.61
N TRP A 316 -13.58 -14.45 -8.53
CA TRP A 316 -13.43 -15.50 -7.51
C TRP A 316 -13.59 -14.97 -6.07
N PHE A 317 -13.17 -13.73 -5.84
CA PHE A 317 -13.23 -13.02 -4.55
C PHE A 317 -14.66 -12.72 -4.06
N ASN A 318 -15.69 -12.99 -4.86
CA ASN A 318 -17.09 -12.86 -4.44
C ASN A 318 -17.67 -14.17 -3.86
N ASP A 319 -16.95 -15.29 -3.96
CA ASP A 319 -17.39 -16.62 -3.55
C ASP A 319 -16.51 -17.14 -2.41
N TYR A 320 -16.92 -16.85 -1.18
CA TYR A 320 -16.15 -17.15 0.03
C TYR A 320 -16.92 -17.93 1.08
N SER A 321 -16.19 -18.71 1.88
CA SER A 321 -16.70 -19.35 3.08
C SER A 321 -16.59 -18.39 4.27
N ILE A 322 -17.74 -17.95 4.79
CA ILE A 322 -17.80 -16.97 5.88
C ILE A 322 -17.08 -17.39 7.16
N SER A 323 -16.94 -18.71 7.40
CA SER A 323 -16.21 -19.23 8.57
C SER A 323 -14.69 -19.20 8.43
N ASN A 324 -14.19 -18.88 7.23
CA ASN A 324 -12.80 -19.00 6.84
C ASN A 324 -12.15 -17.63 6.56
N VAL A 325 -12.90 -16.54 6.72
CA VAL A 325 -12.44 -15.17 6.46
C VAL A 325 -12.77 -14.27 7.65
N VAL A 326 -12.07 -13.15 7.77
CA VAL A 326 -12.34 -12.14 8.81
C VAL A 326 -13.55 -11.29 8.40
N VAL A 327 -14.62 -11.30 9.19
CA VAL A 327 -15.93 -10.69 8.84
C VAL A 327 -16.37 -9.57 9.79
N ARG A 328 -15.75 -9.40 10.97
CA ARG A 328 -16.20 -8.45 12.00
C ARG A 328 -15.30 -7.20 12.02
N GLY A 329 -15.89 -6.09 12.48
CA GLY A 329 -15.30 -4.75 12.42
C GLY A 329 -15.44 -4.14 11.02
N GLU A 330 -16.28 -3.12 10.88
CA GLU A 330 -16.57 -2.41 9.62
C GLU A 330 -15.31 -2.29 8.73
N GLN A 331 -15.34 -2.92 7.54
CA GLN A 331 -14.28 -2.81 6.53
C GLN A 331 -14.11 -1.38 6.02
#